data_AF-A0A7S3V934-F1
#
_entry.id   AF-A0A7S3V934-F1
#
_cell.length_a   1.000
_cell.length_b   1.000
_cell.length_c   1.000
_cell.angle_alpha   90.00
_cell.angle_beta   90.00
_cell.angle_gamma   90.00
#
_symmetry.space_group_name_H-M   'P 1'
#
loop_
_entity.id
_entity.type
_entity.pdbx_description
1 polymer ?
#
loop_
_entity_poly.entity_id
_entity_poly.type
_entity_poly.pdbx_seq_one_letter_code
_entity_poly.pdbx_strand_id
1 'polypeptide(L)'
;KFVHIAASSYPIRSNREIRNELASFPLDANMMYVVMKPIKPDHRAWHYFVECDDALHRIYRLPPPHGVDLHTSSQWFIISREFAEYFATASDQPGTFVHEYIQYAEHVVVADEHFFGTVLRHTEFCTKHHNSNFLYLTFDRWESDMPNFERDPRKCIMVDPDKCGRSPTSLTTDDLVAMDISGDLFARKFSDEVDGEIIPILEEQRARKEQLLNETNPEKSVKEVDTEFEGLGALIVAKETKDSTNPLCLGLGASGNTVRLVSCFRKLIVPTLSSDWETGAVIREEVMPNG
;
A
#
# COMPACT_ATOMS: atom_id res chain seq x y z
N LYS A 1 -5.02 -9.43 6.39
CA LYS A 1 -5.30 -8.12 5.76
C LYS A 1 -4.06 -7.69 4.99
N PHE A 2 -4.21 -6.92 3.91
CA PHE A 2 -3.10 -6.32 3.16
C PHE A 2 -2.94 -4.87 3.61
N VAL A 3 -1.72 -4.44 3.91
CA VAL A 3 -1.41 -3.10 4.42
C VAL A 3 -0.51 -2.40 3.39
N HIS A 4 -1.00 -1.31 2.79
CA HIS A 4 -0.23 -0.52 1.83
C HIS A 4 0.41 0.68 2.51
N ILE A 5 1.74 0.68 2.63
CA ILE A 5 2.55 1.77 3.20
C ILE A 5 3.73 2.09 2.28
N ALA A 6 4.24 3.32 2.39
CA ALA A 6 5.43 3.75 1.66
C ALA A 6 6.67 3.77 2.58
N ALA A 7 7.87 3.73 1.99
CA ALA A 7 9.14 3.59 2.72
C ALA A 7 9.35 4.64 3.83
N SER A 8 8.86 5.86 3.63
CA SER A 8 8.96 6.95 4.61
C SER A 8 7.77 7.04 5.56
N SER A 9 7.12 5.91 5.83
CA SER A 9 6.02 5.77 6.81
C SER A 9 6.51 4.87 7.93
N TYR A 10 6.05 5.09 9.16
CA TYR A 10 6.52 4.33 10.31
C TYR A 10 5.35 3.98 11.25
N PRO A 11 5.32 2.78 11.85
CA PRO A 11 4.35 2.44 12.88
C PRO A 11 4.56 3.31 14.12
N ILE A 12 3.47 3.87 14.66
CA ILE A 12 3.48 4.71 15.87
C ILE A 12 2.86 3.99 17.09
N ARG A 13 2.42 2.75 16.89
CA ARG A 13 1.89 1.86 17.93
C ARG A 13 2.72 0.59 18.06
N SER A 14 2.59 -0.08 19.21
CA SER A 14 3.23 -1.38 19.42
C SER A 14 2.67 -2.41 18.42
N ASN A 15 3.43 -3.44 18.07
CA ASN A 15 2.96 -4.47 17.13
C ASN A 15 1.69 -5.14 17.65
N ARG A 16 1.60 -5.38 18.97
CA ARG A 16 0.41 -5.95 19.58
C ARG A 16 -0.80 -5.01 19.52
N GLU A 17 -0.62 -3.71 19.73
CA GLU A 17 -1.70 -2.74 19.57
C GLU A 17 -2.23 -2.72 18.14
N ILE A 18 -1.33 -2.71 17.14
CA ILE A 18 -1.70 -2.78 15.73
C ILE A 18 -2.49 -4.07 15.44
N ARG A 19 -2.01 -5.23 15.90
CA ARG A 19 -2.71 -6.51 15.72
C ARG A 19 -4.09 -6.48 16.36
N ASN A 20 -4.20 -6.02 17.60
CA ASN A 20 -5.45 -5.97 18.34
C ASN A 20 -6.45 -5.02 17.70
N GLU A 21 -6.01 -3.83 17.30
CA GLU A 21 -6.87 -2.84 16.65
C GLU A 21 -7.40 -3.40 15.32
N LEU A 22 -6.52 -3.93 14.46
CA LEU A 22 -6.95 -4.49 13.18
C LEU A 22 -7.83 -5.75 13.32
N ALA A 23 -7.61 -6.55 14.37
CA ALA A 23 -8.42 -7.72 14.70
C ALA A 23 -9.77 -7.37 15.34
N SER A 24 -9.95 -6.15 15.85
CA SER A 24 -11.24 -5.68 16.37
C SER A 24 -12.30 -5.51 15.27
N PHE A 25 -11.86 -5.43 14.01
CA PHE A 25 -12.72 -5.34 12.84
C PHE A 25 -12.99 -6.71 12.21
N PRO A 26 -14.11 -6.87 11.48
CA PRO A 26 -14.36 -8.04 10.66
C PRO A 26 -13.18 -8.38 9.72
N LEU A 27 -12.96 -9.66 9.44
CA LEU A 27 -11.86 -10.11 8.58
C LEU A 27 -11.94 -9.49 7.18
N ASP A 28 -13.14 -9.31 6.68
CA ASP A 28 -13.50 -8.75 5.37
C ASP A 28 -13.59 -7.21 5.36
N ALA A 29 -13.37 -6.54 6.50
CA ALA A 29 -13.33 -5.09 6.59
C ALA A 29 -12.21 -4.47 5.74
N ASN A 30 -12.56 -3.41 5.00
CA ASN A 30 -11.66 -2.60 4.18
C ASN A 30 -11.56 -1.19 4.78
N MET A 31 -10.40 -0.87 5.32
CA MET A 31 -10.06 0.39 5.99
C MET A 31 -9.37 1.32 5.00
N MET A 32 -10.13 2.30 4.52
CA MET A 32 -9.65 3.29 3.56
C MET A 32 -10.34 4.61 3.84
N TYR A 33 -9.57 5.69 3.92
CA TYR A 33 -10.17 7.01 3.98
C TYR A 33 -10.71 7.38 2.60
N VAL A 34 -12.01 7.66 2.53
CA VAL A 34 -12.74 8.06 1.32
C VAL A 34 -13.60 9.28 1.65
N VAL A 35 -13.51 10.29 0.80
CA VAL A 35 -14.46 11.40 0.81
C VAL A 35 -15.79 10.88 0.25
N MET A 36 -16.76 10.71 1.15
CA MET A 36 -18.04 10.05 0.83
C MET A 36 -18.88 10.82 -0.19
N LYS A 37 -18.65 12.13 -0.32
CA LYS A 37 -19.27 12.94 -1.37
C LYS A 37 -18.51 12.73 -2.69
N PRO A 38 -19.18 12.30 -3.77
CA PRO A 38 -18.53 12.20 -5.07
C PRO A 38 -17.95 13.55 -5.51
N ILE A 39 -16.78 13.49 -6.13
CA ILE A 39 -16.16 14.60 -6.83
C ILE A 39 -16.97 14.86 -8.09
N LYS A 40 -17.32 16.12 -8.30
CA LYS A 40 -17.77 16.63 -9.61
C LYS A 40 -16.62 17.46 -10.15
N PRO A 41 -15.74 16.85 -10.94
CA PRO A 41 -14.56 17.53 -11.44
C PRO A 41 -15.00 18.65 -12.34
N ASP A 42 -14.37 19.80 -12.18
CA ASP A 42 -14.56 20.86 -13.14
C ASP A 42 -14.17 20.33 -14.53
N HIS A 43 -14.96 20.68 -15.55
CA HIS A 43 -14.72 20.30 -16.94
C HIS A 43 -13.34 20.75 -17.46
N ARG A 44 -12.66 21.66 -16.77
CA ARG A 44 -11.30 22.13 -17.05
C ARG A 44 -10.23 21.42 -16.20
N ALA A 45 -10.62 20.61 -15.21
CA ALA A 45 -9.70 19.99 -14.27
C ALA A 45 -9.11 18.68 -14.78
N TRP A 46 -9.88 17.83 -15.47
CA TRP A 46 -9.34 16.56 -15.95
C TRP A 46 -8.72 16.60 -17.34
N HIS A 47 -7.58 15.91 -17.40
CA HIS A 47 -6.79 15.75 -18.61
C HIS A 47 -6.37 14.30 -18.71
N TYR A 48 -6.19 13.86 -19.94
CA TYR A 48 -5.61 12.59 -20.30
C TYR A 48 -4.09 12.73 -20.19
N PHE A 49 -3.49 11.89 -19.35
CA PHE A 49 -2.05 11.82 -19.16
C PHE A 49 -1.48 10.55 -19.77
N VAL A 50 -0.26 10.67 -20.30
CA VAL A 50 0.57 9.54 -20.71
C VAL A 50 1.85 9.59 -19.91
N GLU A 51 2.18 8.49 -19.25
CA GLU A 51 3.48 8.32 -18.61
C GLU A 51 4.49 7.78 -19.63
N CYS A 52 5.52 8.57 -19.94
CA CYS A 52 6.65 8.14 -20.75
C CYS A 52 7.88 9.00 -20.46
N ASP A 53 9.08 8.45 -20.70
CA ASP A 53 10.36 9.14 -20.46
C ASP A 53 10.50 9.67 -19.02
N ASP A 54 10.03 8.89 -18.03
CA ASP A 54 10.04 9.24 -16.60
C ASP A 54 9.27 10.55 -16.27
N ALA A 55 8.24 10.84 -17.05
CA ALA A 55 7.41 12.03 -16.88
C ALA A 55 5.94 11.78 -17.26
N LEU A 56 5.05 12.57 -16.65
CA LEU A 56 3.63 12.61 -16.99
C LEU A 56 3.37 13.72 -18.01
N HIS A 57 2.93 13.32 -19.20
CA HIS A 57 2.62 14.22 -20.30
C HIS A 57 1.13 14.44 -20.40
N ARG A 58 0.70 15.69 -20.17
CA ARG A 58 -0.70 16.09 -20.35
C ARG A 58 -1.01 16.24 -21.83
N ILE A 59 -1.93 15.43 -22.37
CA ILE A 59 -2.21 15.40 -23.80
C ILE A 59 -3.44 16.23 -24.17
N TYR A 60 -4.61 15.86 -23.66
CA TYR A 60 -5.87 16.54 -23.99
C TYR A 60 -6.84 16.49 -22.80
N ARG A 61 -7.99 17.16 -22.92
CA ARG A 61 -9.03 17.16 -21.88
C ARG A 61 -9.74 15.82 -21.82
N LEU A 62 -9.82 15.22 -20.64
CA LEU A 62 -10.53 13.96 -20.40
C LEU A 62 -11.91 14.27 -19.78
N PRO A 63 -13.03 13.97 -20.46
CA PRO A 63 -14.35 14.09 -19.84
C PRO A 63 -14.51 13.08 -18.70
N PRO A 64 -15.31 13.39 -17.66
CA PRO A 64 -15.61 12.42 -16.61
C PRO A 64 -16.20 11.10 -17.18
N PRO A 65 -15.94 9.95 -16.53
CA PRO A 65 -16.45 8.67 -16.96
C PRO A 65 -17.98 8.64 -16.80
N HIS A 66 -18.66 8.08 -17.79
CA HIS A 66 -20.11 8.05 -17.81
C HIS A 66 -20.66 7.05 -16.78
N GLY A 67 -21.59 7.50 -15.94
CA GLY A 67 -22.26 6.64 -14.96
C GLY A 67 -21.40 6.24 -13.76
N VAL A 68 -20.22 6.84 -13.59
CA VAL A 68 -19.32 6.56 -12.48
C VAL A 68 -19.20 7.79 -11.58
N ASP A 69 -19.63 7.64 -10.34
CA ASP A 69 -19.40 8.62 -9.28
C ASP A 69 -17.98 8.47 -8.75
N LEU A 70 -17.16 9.49 -8.95
CA LEU A 70 -15.75 9.45 -8.57
C LEU A 70 -15.53 9.91 -7.16
N HIS A 71 -14.66 9.23 -6.43
CA HIS A 71 -14.40 9.51 -5.02
C HIS A 71 -12.93 9.83 -4.79
N THR A 72 -12.64 10.88 -4.00
CA THR A 72 -11.28 11.07 -3.47
C THR A 72 -11.07 10.05 -2.36
N SER A 73 -9.93 9.40 -2.35
CA SER A 73 -9.50 8.46 -1.34
C SER A 73 -8.03 8.64 -1.00
N SER A 74 -7.64 8.08 0.14
CA SER A 74 -6.24 7.93 0.50
C SER A 74 -5.55 6.89 -0.39
N GLN A 75 -4.33 7.20 -0.83
CA GLN A 75 -3.37 6.27 -1.44
C GLN A 75 -3.02 5.08 -0.51
N TRP A 76 -3.10 5.30 0.80
CA TRP A 76 -2.77 4.33 1.83
C TRP A 76 -4.04 3.69 2.39
N PHE A 77 -4.00 2.39 2.60
CA PHE A 77 -5.16 1.61 3.02
C PHE A 77 -4.76 0.29 3.67
N ILE A 78 -5.71 -0.28 4.40
CA ILE A 78 -5.63 -1.64 4.93
C ILE A 78 -6.86 -2.40 4.45
N ILE A 79 -6.69 -3.34 3.53
CA ILE A 79 -7.81 -4.02 2.87
C ILE A 79 -7.86 -5.52 3.21
N SER A 80 -9.04 -6.09 3.03
CA SER A 80 -9.25 -7.53 3.15
C SER A 80 -8.52 -8.29 2.04
N ARG A 81 -8.27 -9.59 2.26
CA ARG A 81 -7.69 -10.47 1.23
C ARG A 81 -8.61 -10.56 0.01
N GLU A 82 -9.92 -10.67 0.24
CA GLU A 82 -10.95 -10.74 -0.80
C GLU A 82 -10.92 -9.51 -1.72
N PHE A 83 -10.80 -8.31 -1.14
CA PHE A 83 -10.78 -7.09 -1.96
C PHE A 83 -9.46 -6.95 -2.74
N ALA A 84 -8.33 -7.36 -2.16
CA ALA A 84 -7.05 -7.41 -2.88
C ALA A 84 -7.09 -8.43 -4.03
N GLU A 85 -7.68 -9.61 -3.80
CA GLU A 85 -7.87 -10.65 -4.83
C GLU A 85 -8.80 -10.17 -5.95
N TYR A 86 -9.86 -9.43 -5.61
CA TYR A 86 -10.72 -8.80 -6.59
C TYR A 86 -9.94 -7.86 -7.51
N PHE A 87 -9.08 -6.97 -6.98
CA PHE A 87 -8.23 -6.14 -7.84
C PHE A 87 -7.29 -6.95 -8.73
N ALA A 88 -6.68 -7.99 -8.19
CA ALA A 88 -5.70 -8.81 -8.91
C ALA A 88 -6.32 -9.63 -10.07
N THR A 89 -7.63 -9.89 -10.03
CA THR A 89 -8.30 -10.77 -11.00
C THR A 89 -9.32 -10.04 -11.87
N ALA A 90 -9.95 -8.97 -11.36
CA ALA A 90 -11.01 -8.28 -12.05
C ALA A 90 -10.50 -7.48 -13.26
N SER A 91 -9.26 -6.99 -13.26
CA SER A 91 -8.69 -6.28 -14.42
C SER A 91 -8.71 -7.11 -15.71
N ASP A 92 -8.61 -8.44 -15.59
CA ASP A 92 -8.57 -9.35 -16.74
C ASP A 92 -9.94 -9.98 -17.06
N GLN A 93 -10.98 -9.60 -16.31
CA GLN A 93 -12.33 -10.15 -16.44
C GLN A 93 -13.30 -9.11 -17.03
N PRO A 94 -13.69 -9.26 -18.31
CA PRO A 94 -14.68 -8.39 -18.94
C PRO A 94 -16.00 -8.35 -18.17
N GLY A 95 -16.58 -7.15 -18.07
CA GLY A 95 -17.85 -6.92 -17.36
C GLY A 95 -17.71 -6.68 -15.86
N THR A 96 -16.48 -6.73 -15.30
CA THR A 96 -16.24 -6.20 -13.96
C THR A 96 -16.05 -4.69 -13.99
N PHE A 97 -16.42 -4.02 -12.89
CA PHE A 97 -16.22 -2.57 -12.77
C PHE A 97 -14.74 -2.18 -12.92
N VAL A 98 -13.82 -2.97 -12.36
CA VAL A 98 -12.37 -2.70 -12.46
C VAL A 98 -11.89 -2.78 -13.91
N HIS A 99 -12.28 -3.81 -14.66
CA HIS A 99 -11.88 -3.95 -16.08
C HIS A 99 -12.31 -2.75 -16.94
N GLU A 100 -13.52 -2.24 -16.70
CA GLU A 100 -14.05 -1.10 -17.45
C GLU A 100 -13.43 0.22 -16.98
N TYR A 101 -13.28 0.39 -15.67
CA TYR A 101 -12.85 1.65 -15.09
C TYR A 101 -11.33 1.87 -15.16
N ILE A 102 -10.52 0.81 -15.15
CA ILE A 102 -9.06 0.92 -15.21
C ILE A 102 -8.59 1.61 -16.50
N GLN A 103 -9.28 1.39 -17.63
CA GLN A 103 -9.00 2.05 -18.91
C GLN A 103 -9.14 3.57 -18.83
N TYR A 104 -10.02 4.06 -17.96
CA TYR A 104 -10.14 5.49 -17.67
C TYR A 104 -9.05 5.95 -16.70
N ALA A 105 -8.88 5.21 -15.60
CA ALA A 105 -7.98 5.59 -14.50
C ALA A 105 -6.50 5.60 -14.89
N GLU A 106 -6.06 4.74 -15.82
CA GLU A 106 -4.69 4.71 -16.37
C GLU A 106 -4.23 6.05 -16.96
N HIS A 107 -5.17 6.91 -17.33
CA HIS A 107 -4.89 8.19 -17.98
C HIS A 107 -5.22 9.39 -17.11
N VAL A 108 -5.41 9.20 -15.79
CA VAL A 108 -5.66 10.27 -14.83
C VAL A 108 -4.46 10.45 -13.91
N VAL A 109 -4.10 11.70 -13.64
CA VAL A 109 -3.06 12.04 -12.66
C VAL A 109 -3.49 11.65 -11.24
N VAL A 110 -2.55 11.15 -10.44
CA VAL A 110 -2.79 10.73 -9.05
C VAL A 110 -3.93 9.69 -8.97
N ALA A 111 -3.89 8.70 -9.86
CA ALA A 111 -4.88 7.63 -9.98
C ALA A 111 -5.16 6.92 -8.65
N ASP A 112 -4.13 6.69 -7.85
CA ASP A 112 -4.20 6.05 -6.54
C ASP A 112 -5.04 6.81 -5.50
N GLU A 113 -5.14 8.14 -5.59
CA GLU A 113 -6.00 8.95 -4.71
C GLU A 113 -7.48 8.98 -5.12
N HIS A 114 -7.90 8.21 -6.12
CA HIS A 114 -9.33 8.10 -6.45
C HIS A 114 -9.76 6.74 -6.99
N PHE A 115 -8.85 5.96 -7.56
CA PHE A 115 -9.14 4.66 -8.15
C PHE A 115 -9.70 3.69 -7.10
N PHE A 116 -8.94 3.43 -6.03
CA PHE A 116 -9.32 2.45 -5.02
C PHE A 116 -10.61 2.83 -4.29
N GLY A 117 -10.76 4.10 -3.92
CA GLY A 117 -11.98 4.63 -3.33
C GLY A 117 -13.19 4.48 -4.25
N THR A 118 -13.05 4.84 -5.52
CA THR A 118 -14.13 4.70 -6.50
C THR A 118 -14.53 3.24 -6.66
N VAL A 119 -13.57 2.32 -6.86
CA VAL A 119 -13.86 0.88 -6.98
C VAL A 119 -14.55 0.36 -5.72
N LEU A 120 -14.07 0.74 -4.53
CA LEU A 120 -14.69 0.37 -3.25
C LEU A 120 -16.15 0.82 -3.16
N ARG A 121 -16.49 2.02 -3.68
CA ARG A 121 -17.85 2.57 -3.63
C ARG A 121 -18.80 2.01 -4.68
N HIS A 122 -18.29 1.47 -5.79
CA HIS A 122 -19.08 0.93 -6.92
C HIS A 122 -19.18 -0.59 -6.97
N THR A 123 -18.62 -1.28 -5.98
CA THR A 123 -18.62 -2.75 -5.91
C THR A 123 -19.29 -3.24 -4.64
N GLU A 124 -19.46 -4.56 -4.50
CA GLU A 124 -20.02 -5.18 -3.30
C GLU A 124 -19.23 -4.88 -2.02
N PHE A 125 -17.97 -4.45 -2.15
CA PHE A 125 -17.11 -4.09 -1.02
C PHE A 125 -17.52 -2.78 -0.33
N CYS A 126 -18.44 -2.00 -0.90
CA CYS A 126 -18.93 -0.75 -0.30
C CYS A 126 -19.59 -0.94 1.07
N THR A 127 -20.20 -2.11 1.33
CA THR A 127 -20.82 -2.44 2.62
C THR A 127 -19.80 -2.92 3.66
N LYS A 128 -18.58 -3.24 3.22
CA LYS A 128 -17.43 -3.67 4.05
C LYS A 128 -16.45 -2.52 4.31
N HIS A 129 -16.80 -1.29 3.92
CA HIS A 129 -15.95 -0.11 4.03
C HIS A 129 -15.98 0.48 5.45
N HIS A 130 -14.80 0.64 6.03
CA HIS A 130 -14.58 1.44 7.24
C HIS A 130 -13.78 2.69 6.87
N ASN A 131 -14.33 3.86 7.19
CA ASN A 131 -13.78 5.14 6.71
C ASN A 131 -12.62 5.67 7.57
N SER A 132 -11.61 4.84 7.77
CA SER A 132 -10.32 5.17 8.39
C SER A 132 -9.25 4.37 7.67
N ASN A 133 -8.06 4.93 7.48
CA ASN A 133 -6.88 4.24 6.97
C ASN A 133 -5.81 4.03 8.05
N PHE A 134 -6.08 4.47 9.29
CA PHE A 134 -5.15 4.42 10.44
C PHE A 134 -3.77 5.05 10.15
N LEU A 135 -3.75 6.11 9.33
CA LEU A 135 -2.53 6.81 8.95
C LEU A 135 -2.62 8.29 9.32
N TYR A 136 -1.77 8.69 10.26
CA TYR A 136 -1.55 10.08 10.59
C TYR A 136 -0.74 10.78 9.49
N LEU A 137 -1.29 11.88 8.98
CA LEU A 137 -0.66 12.73 7.96
C LEU A 137 -0.85 14.19 8.32
N THR A 138 0.20 14.98 8.15
CA THR A 138 0.13 16.44 8.12
C THR A 138 0.51 16.93 6.74
N PHE A 139 -0.14 18.01 6.31
CA PHE A 139 0.16 18.68 5.05
C PHE A 139 0.50 20.13 5.35
N ASP A 140 1.53 20.63 4.69
CA ASP A 140 1.94 22.02 4.75
C ASP A 140 1.19 22.85 3.69
N ARG A 141 1.87 23.86 3.15
CA ARG A 141 1.37 24.76 2.12
C ARG A 141 1.30 24.07 0.76
N TRP A 142 0.41 24.56 -0.09
CA TRP A 142 0.39 24.12 -1.48
C TRP A 142 1.62 24.67 -2.21
N GLU A 143 2.10 23.95 -3.22
CA GLU A 143 3.16 24.47 -4.10
C GLU A 143 2.71 25.76 -4.80
N SER A 144 1.41 25.90 -5.04
CA SER A 144 0.80 27.13 -5.56
C SER A 144 0.97 28.34 -4.64
N ASP A 145 1.15 28.13 -3.34
CA ASP A 145 1.40 29.21 -2.36
C ASP A 145 2.87 29.66 -2.37
N MET A 146 3.75 28.96 -3.08
CA MET A 146 5.18 29.26 -3.18
C MET A 146 5.51 30.12 -4.40
N PRO A 147 6.59 30.92 -4.37
CA PRO A 147 7.11 31.61 -5.56
C PRO A 147 7.46 30.63 -6.67
N ASN A 148 7.17 30.98 -7.94
CA ASN A 148 7.34 30.08 -9.09
C ASN A 148 8.71 29.40 -9.20
N PHE A 149 9.78 30.06 -8.76
CA PHE A 149 11.15 29.53 -8.83
C PHE A 149 11.48 28.51 -7.73
N GLU A 150 10.65 28.40 -6.70
CA GLU A 150 10.77 27.42 -5.61
C GLU A 150 9.87 26.19 -5.80
N ARG A 151 8.90 26.26 -6.73
CA ARG A 151 7.91 25.19 -6.95
C ARG A 151 8.58 23.95 -7.53
N ASP A 152 8.16 22.77 -7.07
CA ASP A 152 8.51 21.51 -7.75
C ASP A 152 7.70 21.39 -9.06
N PRO A 153 8.33 21.45 -10.25
CA PRO A 153 7.61 21.39 -11.52
C PRO A 153 6.82 20.09 -11.69
N ARG A 154 7.22 18.99 -11.04
CA ARG A 154 6.53 17.70 -11.11
C ARG A 154 5.17 17.74 -10.43
N LYS A 155 4.95 18.67 -9.50
CA LYS A 155 3.67 18.86 -8.81
C LYS A 155 2.78 19.88 -9.52
N CYS A 156 3.31 20.61 -10.51
CA CYS A 156 2.64 21.70 -11.22
C CYS A 156 2.25 21.33 -12.67
N ILE A 157 1.80 20.10 -12.90
CA ILE A 157 1.54 19.56 -14.26
C ILE A 157 0.16 19.96 -14.83
N MET A 158 -0.64 20.73 -14.09
CA MET A 158 -1.96 21.19 -14.52
C MET A 158 -1.87 22.40 -15.46
N VAL A 159 -2.96 22.69 -16.19
CA VAL A 159 -2.97 23.81 -17.16
C VAL A 159 -2.84 25.14 -16.44
N ASP A 160 -3.50 25.23 -15.29
CA ASP A 160 -3.46 26.37 -14.41
C ASP A 160 -2.17 26.30 -13.58
N PRO A 161 -1.22 27.23 -13.75
CA PRO A 161 0.04 27.22 -13.01
C PRO A 161 -0.17 27.42 -11.51
N ASP A 162 -1.32 27.94 -11.09
CA ASP A 162 -1.70 28.11 -9.69
C ASP A 162 -2.51 26.91 -9.15
N LYS A 163 -2.49 25.78 -9.87
CA LYS A 163 -2.99 24.48 -9.41
C LYS A 163 -1.87 23.45 -9.41
N CYS A 164 -1.06 23.51 -8.38
CA CYS A 164 -0.01 22.56 -8.10
C CYS A 164 -0.40 21.67 -6.92
N GLY A 165 0.13 20.45 -6.88
CA GLY A 165 -0.06 19.52 -5.78
C GLY A 165 0.66 19.96 -4.50
N ARG A 166 0.64 19.08 -3.51
CA ARG A 166 1.38 19.21 -2.25
C ARG A 166 1.86 17.83 -1.81
N SER A 167 2.70 17.78 -0.80
CA SER A 167 3.17 16.52 -0.22
C SER A 167 2.98 16.54 1.29
N PRO A 168 2.86 15.38 1.95
CA PRO A 168 2.88 15.35 3.40
C PRO A 168 4.17 15.95 3.96
N THR A 169 4.03 16.71 5.05
CA THR A 169 5.16 17.30 5.76
C THR A 169 5.96 16.22 6.48
N SER A 170 7.28 16.42 6.60
CA SER A 170 8.11 15.59 7.45
C SER A 170 7.80 15.89 8.92
N LEU A 171 7.41 14.88 9.66
CA LEU A 171 7.06 14.95 11.08
C LEU A 171 8.32 15.12 11.94
N THR A 172 8.20 15.88 13.03
CA THR A 172 9.27 16.11 14.00
C THR A 172 8.85 15.67 15.40
N THR A 173 9.79 15.70 16.34
CA THR A 173 9.53 15.40 17.76
C THR A 173 8.40 16.23 18.37
N ASP A 174 8.11 17.42 17.83
CA ASP A 174 6.97 18.25 18.24
C ASP A 174 5.61 17.59 17.92
N ASP A 175 5.55 16.70 16.93
CA ASP A 175 4.34 16.00 16.50
C ASP A 175 4.00 14.78 17.37
N LEU A 176 4.89 14.34 18.26
CA LEU A 176 4.73 13.10 19.05
C LEU A 176 3.40 13.05 19.82
N VAL A 177 3.02 14.17 20.44
CA VAL A 177 1.76 14.26 21.20
C VAL A 177 0.55 14.18 20.26
N ALA A 178 0.61 14.82 19.10
CA ALA A 178 -0.50 14.79 18.14
C ALA A 178 -0.69 13.39 17.55
N MET A 179 0.41 12.69 17.22
CA MET A 179 0.39 11.29 16.78
C MET A 179 -0.18 10.36 17.86
N ASP A 180 0.19 10.56 19.12
CA ASP A 180 -0.33 9.74 20.22
C ASP A 180 -1.84 9.97 20.45
N ILE A 181 -2.33 11.20 20.28
CA ILE A 181 -3.75 11.52 20.46
C ILE A 181 -4.60 11.07 19.25
N SER A 182 -4.03 10.98 18.04
CA SER A 182 -4.82 10.70 16.83
C SER A 182 -5.48 9.32 16.84
N GLY A 183 -4.92 8.37 17.59
CA GLY A 183 -5.37 6.98 17.60
C GLY A 183 -4.99 6.19 16.34
N ASP A 184 -4.19 6.79 15.46
CA ASP A 184 -3.67 6.10 14.27
C ASP A 184 -2.64 5.04 14.64
N LEU A 185 -2.43 4.10 13.72
CA LEU A 185 -1.49 3.00 13.86
C LEU A 185 -0.14 3.31 13.21
N PHE A 186 -0.17 4.10 12.13
CA PHE A 186 0.98 4.51 11.34
C PHE A 186 1.00 6.02 11.18
N ALA A 187 2.16 6.58 10.88
CA ALA A 187 2.31 7.99 10.52
C ALA A 187 3.22 8.18 9.31
N ARG A 188 3.10 9.34 8.66
CA ARG A 188 3.93 9.76 7.53
C ARG A 188 3.95 11.30 7.43
N LYS A 189 5.05 11.93 7.02
CA LYS A 189 6.31 11.36 6.52
C LYS A 189 7.43 11.49 7.56
N PHE A 190 8.37 10.53 7.59
CA PHE A 190 9.61 10.65 8.36
C PHE A 190 10.82 10.86 7.45
N SER A 191 11.81 11.60 7.94
CA SER A 191 13.05 11.91 7.22
C SER A 191 14.16 12.26 8.21
N ASP A 192 15.22 11.47 8.22
CA ASP A 192 16.38 11.67 9.12
C ASP A 192 17.08 13.02 8.90
N GLU A 193 16.98 13.58 7.68
CA GLU A 193 17.49 14.92 7.35
C GLU A 193 16.72 16.05 8.05
N VAL A 194 15.44 15.83 8.38
CA VAL A 194 14.57 16.82 9.03
C VAL A 194 14.59 16.63 10.55
N ASP A 195 14.42 15.40 11.01
CA ASP A 195 14.48 15.04 12.43
C ASP A 195 14.97 13.59 12.56
N GLY A 196 16.21 13.41 13.02
CA GLY A 196 16.82 12.09 13.24
C GLY A 196 16.49 11.47 14.60
N GLU A 197 15.83 12.20 15.50
CA GLU A 197 15.56 11.74 16.88
C GLU A 197 14.15 11.15 17.02
N ILE A 198 13.21 11.57 16.17
CA ILE A 198 11.81 11.13 16.22
C ILE A 198 11.66 9.60 16.11
N ILE A 199 12.36 8.95 15.18
CA ILE A 199 12.27 7.48 14.99
C ILE A 199 12.83 6.73 16.21
N PRO A 200 14.04 7.02 16.72
CA PRO A 200 14.55 6.43 17.96
C PRO A 200 13.59 6.57 19.16
N ILE A 201 12.95 7.74 19.32
CA ILE A 201 11.97 7.97 20.39
C ILE A 201 10.74 7.07 20.21
N LEU A 202 10.20 6.98 18.99
CA LEU A 202 9.07 6.10 18.67
C LEU A 202 9.42 4.63 18.90
N GLU A 203 10.62 4.19 18.55
CA GLU A 203 11.10 2.83 18.80
C GLU A 203 11.14 2.50 20.29
N GLU A 204 11.70 3.40 21.10
CA GLU A 204 11.75 3.22 22.56
C GLU A 204 10.34 3.16 23.16
N GLN A 205 9.44 4.06 22.75
CA GLN A 205 8.06 4.08 23.22
C GLN A 205 7.31 2.80 22.85
N ARG A 206 7.43 2.35 21.60
CA ARG A 206 6.81 1.11 21.12
C ARG A 206 7.34 -0.12 21.85
N ALA A 207 8.65 -0.20 22.07
CA ALA A 207 9.27 -1.30 22.80
C ALA A 207 8.80 -1.36 24.26
N ARG A 208 8.76 -0.21 24.96
CA ARG A 208 8.22 -0.12 26.33
C ARG A 208 6.76 -0.56 26.38
N LYS A 209 5.95 -0.09 25.43
CA LYS A 209 4.53 -0.45 25.36
C LYS A 209 4.33 -1.94 25.15
N GLU A 210 5.08 -2.54 24.23
CA GLU A 210 5.07 -3.99 23.97
C GLU A 210 5.44 -4.81 25.22
N GLN A 211 6.46 -4.39 25.97
CA GLN A 211 6.86 -5.03 27.23
C GLN A 211 5.76 -4.95 28.30
N LEU A 212 5.22 -3.75 28.57
CA LEU A 212 4.13 -3.56 29.53
C LEU A 212 2.91 -4.41 29.19
N LEU A 213 2.64 -4.51 27.90
CA LEU A 213 1.56 -5.30 27.35
C LEU A 213 1.82 -6.80 27.63
N ASN A 214 3.02 -7.31 27.38
CA ASN A 214 3.38 -8.71 27.65
C ASN A 214 3.30 -9.08 29.13
N GLU A 215 3.63 -8.15 30.04
CA GLU A 215 3.52 -8.35 31.49
C GLU A 215 2.06 -8.39 31.98
N THR A 216 1.22 -7.48 31.48
CA THR A 216 -0.15 -7.30 31.97
C THR A 216 -1.15 -8.28 31.36
N ASN A 217 -0.92 -8.72 30.13
CA ASN A 217 -1.78 -9.67 29.44
C ASN A 217 -0.91 -10.54 28.52
N PRO A 218 -0.21 -11.56 29.06
CA PRO A 218 0.60 -12.44 28.25
C PRO A 218 -0.28 -13.11 27.20
N GLU A 219 0.12 -13.04 25.93
CA GLU A 219 -0.58 -13.76 24.87
C GLU A 219 -0.65 -15.25 25.29
N LYS A 220 -1.86 -15.83 25.34
CA LYS A 220 -1.97 -17.29 25.21
C LYS A 220 -1.22 -17.64 23.94
N SER A 221 -0.39 -18.68 23.95
CA SER A 221 0.32 -19.11 22.76
C SER A 221 -0.65 -19.24 21.59
N VAL A 222 -0.72 -18.17 20.79
CA VAL A 222 -1.16 -18.25 19.42
C VAL A 222 -0.14 -19.23 18.88
N LYS A 223 -0.58 -20.37 18.33
CA LYS A 223 0.33 -21.22 17.56
C LYS A 223 1.13 -20.25 16.72
N GLU A 224 2.45 -20.21 16.92
CA GLU A 224 3.35 -19.41 16.09
C GLU A 224 2.91 -19.68 14.66
N VAL A 225 2.22 -18.71 14.08
CA VAL A 225 2.09 -18.69 12.65
C VAL A 225 3.47 -18.19 12.29
N ASP A 226 4.26 -19.12 11.77
CA ASP A 226 5.61 -18.88 11.34
C ASP A 226 5.66 -17.59 10.50
N THR A 227 6.25 -16.55 11.08
CA THR A 227 6.45 -15.23 10.47
C THR A 227 7.93 -15.00 10.15
N GLU A 228 8.79 -16.04 10.24
CA GLU A 228 10.17 -15.94 9.78
C GLU A 228 10.19 -15.86 8.24
N PHE A 229 10.38 -14.64 7.76
CA PHE A 229 10.61 -14.35 6.36
C PHE A 229 12.12 -14.19 6.15
N GLU A 230 12.83 -15.32 6.07
CA GLU A 230 14.21 -15.36 5.59
C GLU A 230 14.22 -16.00 4.20
N GLY A 231 14.12 -15.16 3.16
CA GLY A 231 14.24 -15.61 1.78
C GLY A 231 13.74 -14.59 0.76
N LEU A 232 14.56 -14.31 -0.24
CA LEU A 232 14.19 -13.47 -1.39
C LEU A 232 13.06 -14.14 -2.19
N GLY A 233 11.82 -13.75 -1.86
CA GLY A 233 10.67 -13.63 -2.74
C GLY A 233 10.41 -14.76 -3.74
N ALA A 234 9.49 -15.65 -3.39
CA ALA A 234 8.53 -16.19 -4.35
C ALA A 234 7.25 -16.63 -3.62
N LEU A 235 6.15 -15.89 -3.82
CA LEU A 235 4.86 -16.14 -3.17
C LEU A 235 3.93 -17.02 -4.03
N ILE A 236 4.30 -17.31 -5.29
CA ILE A 236 3.40 -17.90 -6.29
C ILE A 236 4.16 -18.88 -7.19
N VAL A 237 3.69 -20.13 -7.26
CA VAL A 237 4.24 -21.20 -8.12
C VAL A 237 3.30 -21.41 -9.32
N ALA A 238 3.85 -21.53 -10.52
CA ALA A 238 3.08 -21.85 -11.73
C ALA A 238 2.51 -23.27 -11.63
N LYS A 239 1.18 -23.36 -11.54
CA LYS A 239 0.41 -24.59 -11.30
C LYS A 239 0.75 -25.70 -12.30
N GLU A 240 1.05 -25.34 -13.54
CA GLU A 240 1.38 -26.25 -14.64
C GLU A 240 2.75 -26.91 -14.49
N THR A 241 3.63 -26.32 -13.67
CA THR A 241 5.00 -26.80 -13.45
C THR A 241 5.17 -27.53 -12.13
N LYS A 242 4.08 -27.70 -11.37
CA LYS A 242 4.06 -28.28 -10.03
C LYS A 242 4.70 -29.67 -9.97
N ASP A 243 4.40 -30.54 -10.93
CA ASP A 243 4.92 -31.92 -10.96
C ASP A 243 6.24 -32.04 -11.75
N SER A 244 6.82 -30.91 -12.18
CA SER A 244 8.10 -30.86 -12.88
C SER A 244 9.27 -30.94 -11.90
N THR A 245 10.39 -31.49 -12.35
CA THR A 245 11.64 -31.52 -11.56
C THR A 245 12.21 -30.13 -11.27
N ASN A 246 11.76 -29.10 -12.01
CA ASN A 246 12.07 -27.69 -11.77
C ASN A 246 10.77 -26.88 -11.83
N PRO A 247 10.05 -26.73 -10.71
CA PRO A 247 8.87 -25.86 -10.65
C PRO A 247 9.28 -24.40 -10.86
N LEU A 248 8.42 -23.64 -11.52
CA LEU A 248 8.64 -22.23 -11.80
C LEU A 248 7.82 -21.36 -10.83
N CYS A 249 8.45 -20.33 -10.30
CA CYS A 249 7.85 -19.37 -9.39
C CYS A 249 7.88 -17.97 -9.97
N LEU A 250 6.96 -17.14 -9.52
CA LEU A 250 6.91 -15.72 -9.83
C LEU A 250 8.03 -15.02 -9.05
N GLY A 251 9.08 -14.59 -9.77
CA GLY A 251 10.23 -13.94 -9.17
C GLY A 251 10.72 -12.78 -10.03
N LEU A 252 11.59 -11.95 -9.46
CA LEU A 252 12.23 -10.88 -10.21
C LEU A 252 13.23 -11.47 -11.21
N GLY A 253 13.19 -11.00 -12.46
CA GLY A 253 14.18 -11.34 -13.49
C GLY A 253 15.59 -10.88 -13.09
N ALA A 254 16.61 -11.30 -13.85
CA ALA A 254 18.01 -11.01 -13.53
C ALA A 254 18.36 -9.52 -13.37
N SER A 255 17.54 -8.62 -13.91
CA SER A 255 17.67 -7.16 -13.79
C SER A 255 16.87 -6.53 -12.64
N GLY A 256 16.09 -7.32 -11.88
CA GLY A 256 15.26 -6.82 -10.78
C GLY A 256 13.97 -6.09 -11.18
N ASN A 257 13.81 -5.71 -12.45
CA ASN A 257 12.80 -4.74 -12.87
C ASN A 257 11.55 -5.34 -13.55
N THR A 258 11.53 -6.66 -13.78
CA THR A 258 10.39 -7.34 -14.40
C THR A 258 10.12 -8.66 -13.73
N VAL A 259 8.87 -8.92 -13.40
CA VAL A 259 8.40 -10.19 -12.85
C VAL A 259 8.39 -11.25 -13.96
N ARG A 260 9.00 -12.41 -13.72
CA ARG A 260 9.07 -13.54 -14.67
C ARG A 260 8.89 -14.86 -13.93
N LEU A 261 8.53 -15.91 -14.67
CA LEU A 261 8.64 -17.28 -14.17
C LEU A 261 10.13 -17.66 -14.14
N VAL A 262 10.65 -17.88 -12.93
CA VAL A 262 12.03 -18.28 -12.66
C VAL A 262 12.03 -19.62 -11.90
N SER A 263 13.16 -20.32 -11.88
CA SER A 263 13.30 -21.51 -11.02
C SER A 263 12.98 -21.12 -9.58
N CYS A 264 12.03 -21.82 -8.96
CA CYS A 264 11.64 -21.56 -7.56
C CYS A 264 12.82 -21.60 -6.60
N PHE A 265 13.84 -22.42 -6.92
CA PHE A 265 14.99 -22.67 -6.06
C PHE A 265 16.29 -22.39 -6.82
N ARG A 266 17.31 -21.89 -6.10
CA ARG A 266 18.67 -21.79 -6.63
C ARG A 266 19.26 -23.20 -6.76
N LYS A 267 20.12 -23.41 -7.77
CA LYS A 267 20.73 -24.72 -8.10
C LYS A 267 21.50 -25.44 -6.98
N LEU A 268 21.78 -24.77 -5.85
CA LEU A 268 22.58 -25.29 -4.73
C LEU A 268 21.80 -25.36 -3.41
N ILE A 269 20.50 -25.04 -3.43
CA ILE A 269 19.66 -25.08 -2.24
C ILE A 269 18.72 -26.28 -2.39
N VAL A 270 18.78 -27.21 -1.44
CA VAL A 270 17.84 -28.34 -1.35
C VAL A 270 16.70 -27.90 -0.43
N PRO A 271 15.51 -27.58 -0.96
CA PRO A 271 14.41 -27.10 -0.13
C PRO A 271 13.79 -28.25 0.68
N THR A 272 13.41 -27.97 1.93
CA THR A 272 12.52 -28.84 2.71
C THR A 272 11.13 -28.21 2.75
N LEU A 273 10.17 -28.80 2.05
CA LEU A 273 8.81 -28.26 1.89
C LEU A 273 7.83 -28.86 2.91
N SER A 274 6.89 -28.05 3.41
CA SER A 274 5.75 -28.54 4.20
C SER A 274 4.75 -29.30 3.33
N SER A 275 3.87 -30.11 3.93
CA SER A 275 2.86 -30.89 3.19
C SER A 275 1.79 -30.05 2.47
N ASP A 276 1.70 -28.76 2.79
CA ASP A 276 0.69 -27.79 2.31
C ASP A 276 1.31 -26.62 1.52
N TRP A 277 2.58 -26.74 1.11
CA TRP A 277 3.36 -25.70 0.41
C TRP A 277 2.66 -25.08 -0.82
N GLU A 278 1.74 -25.84 -1.43
CA GLU A 278 0.96 -25.50 -2.62
C GLU A 278 -0.14 -24.45 -2.37
N THR A 279 -0.46 -24.19 -1.09
CA THR A 279 -1.43 -23.17 -0.66
C THR A 279 -0.77 -21.93 -0.03
N GLY A 280 0.57 -21.91 -0.06
CA GLY A 280 1.45 -20.95 0.61
C GLY A 280 2.63 -21.73 1.17
N ALA A 281 3.84 -21.46 0.67
CA ALA A 281 5.03 -22.20 1.08
C ALA A 281 5.64 -21.64 2.37
N VAL A 282 6.04 -22.53 3.27
CA VAL A 282 6.93 -22.27 4.40
C VAL A 282 8.22 -23.04 4.14
N ILE A 283 9.34 -22.34 3.97
CA ILE A 283 10.68 -22.95 3.91
C ILE A 283 11.14 -23.13 5.35
N ARG A 284 11.28 -24.37 5.81
CA ARG A 284 11.59 -24.64 7.23
C ARG A 284 13.06 -24.42 7.60
N GLU A 285 13.98 -24.49 6.64
CA GLU A 285 15.41 -24.22 6.84
C GLU A 285 16.11 -24.17 5.48
N GLU A 286 17.02 -23.20 5.27
CA GLU A 286 18.02 -23.24 4.19
C GLU A 286 19.35 -23.73 4.76
N VAL A 287 19.68 -25.01 4.55
CA VAL A 287 21.01 -25.51 4.91
C VAL A 287 21.96 -25.29 3.73
N MET A 288 22.88 -24.35 3.88
CA MET A 288 24.05 -24.26 3.00
C MET A 288 24.86 -25.56 3.16
N PRO A 289 25.15 -26.31 2.07
CA PRO A 289 26.10 -27.40 2.17
C PRO A 289 27.43 -26.80 2.64
N ASN A 290 27.90 -27.21 3.83
CA ASN A 290 29.19 -26.79 4.36
C ASN A 290 30.27 -26.96 3.28
N GLY A 291 30.84 -25.83 2.86
CA GLY A 291 32.09 -25.74 2.11
C GLY A 291 33.19 -25.28 3.03
#